data_AF-A0A1V4AG64-F1
#
_entry.id   AF-A0A1V4AG64-F1
#
_cell.length_a   1.000
_cell.length_b   1.000
_cell.length_c   1.000
_cell.angle_alpha   90.00
_cell.angle_beta   90.00
_cell.angle_gamma   90.00
#
_symmetry.space_group_name_H-M   'P 1'
#
loop_
_entity.id
_entity.type
_entity.pdbx_description
1 polymer ?
#
loop_
_entity_poly.entity_id
_entity_poly.type
_entity_poly.pdbx_seq_one_letter_code
_entity_poly.pdbx_strand_id
1 'polypeptide(L)'
;MELVDDKSDDPGLREYREAHAWPGRLAAVLDAEETINDAVISGSNDRILRTTIRWLTEHRRDRPDDGLLVVIGWSGAMRREFYVDGGYHQLIPYQRHPHPDVDRLGRLYRDLAWHESESGDRLATQALSLQAFLRTHRVPYLFFDAIESSFDSLGRAGLAGSGCLDDIDLARWYRFGEPDGSMADVLRASGTAWNGRHPARDGHELWAHKLGAHIMRHGLIQRPDAGPPTPTAVRERPFAARRRFRAANRDFLYP
;
A
#
# COMPACT_ATOMS: atom_id res chain seq x y z
N MET A 1 17.23 6.13 -18.06
CA MET A 1 16.13 6.96 -17.53
C MET A 1 15.69 6.33 -16.23
N GLU A 2 15.64 7.10 -15.14
CA GLU A 2 15.48 6.55 -13.80
C GLU A 2 14.01 6.59 -13.35
N LEU A 3 13.56 5.56 -12.62
CA LEU A 3 12.22 5.52 -11.99
C LEU A 3 12.21 6.16 -10.60
N VAL A 4 13.26 6.91 -10.27
CA VAL A 4 13.35 7.60 -8.99
C VAL A 4 12.29 8.69 -8.94
N ASP A 5 11.82 8.94 -7.72
CA ASP A 5 10.94 10.03 -7.33
C ASP A 5 11.64 11.40 -7.53
N ASP A 6 11.97 11.72 -8.78
CA ASP A 6 12.41 13.04 -9.19
C ASP A 6 11.18 13.94 -9.30
N LYS A 7 11.21 15.06 -8.58
CA LYS A 7 10.19 16.13 -8.65
C LYS A 7 10.22 16.90 -9.97
N SER A 8 11.07 16.49 -10.92
CA SER A 8 11.09 17.05 -12.26
C SER A 8 9.70 16.97 -12.92
N ASP A 9 9.21 18.14 -13.27
CA ASP A 9 8.00 18.37 -14.08
C ASP A 9 8.24 18.10 -15.58
N ASP A 10 9.40 17.53 -15.94
CA ASP A 10 9.68 17.13 -17.32
C ASP A 10 8.61 16.12 -17.82
N PRO A 11 7.84 16.46 -18.88
CA PRO A 11 6.76 15.60 -19.36
C PRO A 11 7.23 14.22 -19.82
N GLY A 12 8.42 14.13 -20.43
CA GLY A 12 8.96 12.86 -20.92
C GLY A 12 9.39 11.94 -19.78
N LEU A 13 9.99 12.47 -18.72
CA LEU A 13 10.28 11.71 -17.50
C LEU A 13 9.00 11.27 -16.80
N ARG A 14 7.97 12.12 -16.78
CA ARG A 14 6.66 11.77 -16.21
C ARG A 14 5.99 10.62 -16.97
N GLU A 15 5.88 10.72 -18.29
CA GLU A 15 5.32 9.66 -19.14
C GLU A 15 6.09 8.36 -18.99
N TYR A 16 7.43 8.44 -18.94
CA TYR A 16 8.27 7.28 -18.69
C TYR A 16 7.93 6.61 -17.35
N ARG A 17 7.86 7.37 -16.26
CA ARG A 17 7.52 6.84 -14.92
C ARG A 17 6.13 6.22 -14.90
N GLU A 18 5.14 6.88 -15.46
CA GLU A 18 3.76 6.38 -15.54
C GLU A 18 3.71 5.03 -16.25
N ALA A 19 4.43 4.86 -17.37
CA ALA A 19 4.45 3.61 -18.13
C ALA A 19 5.33 2.49 -17.52
N HIS A 20 6.34 2.84 -16.72
CA HIS A 20 7.39 1.90 -16.29
C HIS A 20 7.38 1.58 -14.79
N ALA A 21 6.71 2.37 -13.97
CA ALA A 21 6.43 2.02 -12.58
C ALA A 21 5.41 0.88 -12.49
N TRP A 22 5.33 0.25 -11.32
CA TRP A 22 4.47 -0.93 -11.13
C TRP A 22 2.99 -0.68 -11.48
N PRO A 23 2.38 0.52 -11.28
CA PRO A 23 0.99 0.74 -11.66
C PRO A 23 0.77 0.64 -13.18
N GLY A 24 1.60 1.32 -13.99
CA GLY A 24 1.51 1.25 -15.44
C GLY A 24 1.86 -0.13 -15.98
N ARG A 25 2.84 -0.80 -15.37
CA ARG A 25 3.15 -2.21 -15.69
C ARG A 25 1.99 -3.13 -15.36
N LEU A 26 1.31 -2.91 -14.24
CA LEU A 26 0.15 -3.70 -13.85
C LEU A 26 -1.02 -3.47 -14.82
N ALA A 27 -1.26 -2.23 -15.21
CA ALA A 27 -2.28 -1.92 -16.20
C ALA A 27 -2.01 -2.62 -17.54
N ALA A 28 -0.76 -2.65 -18.01
CA ALA A 28 -0.39 -3.42 -19.19
C ALA A 28 -0.61 -4.93 -19.00
N VAL A 29 -0.30 -5.48 -17.82
CA VAL A 29 -0.56 -6.91 -17.49
C VAL A 29 -2.07 -7.23 -17.47
N LEU A 30 -2.90 -6.27 -17.09
CA LEU A 30 -4.34 -6.42 -16.98
C LEU A 30 -5.11 -5.99 -18.23
N ASP A 31 -4.43 -5.42 -19.24
CA ASP A 31 -5.04 -4.81 -20.42
C ASP A 31 -6.03 -3.69 -20.07
N ALA A 32 -5.63 -2.84 -19.11
CA ALA A 32 -6.45 -1.70 -18.68
C ALA A 32 -6.29 -0.50 -19.62
N GLU A 33 -7.41 0.12 -20.00
CA GLU A 33 -7.45 1.28 -20.89
C GLU A 33 -6.81 2.53 -20.26
N GLU A 34 -6.94 2.67 -18.93
CA GLU A 34 -6.44 3.83 -18.18
C GLU A 34 -5.74 3.40 -16.90
N THR A 35 -4.73 4.19 -16.49
CA THR A 35 -4.04 4.03 -15.19
C THR A 35 -3.94 5.35 -14.47
N ILE A 36 -4.39 5.39 -13.23
CA ILE A 36 -4.21 6.54 -12.35
C ILE A 36 -3.24 6.15 -11.24
N ASN A 37 -2.08 6.81 -11.20
CA ASN A 37 -1.09 6.63 -10.14
C ASN A 37 -1.10 7.83 -9.18
N ASP A 38 -1.85 7.73 -8.07
CA ASP A 38 -1.90 8.75 -7.01
C ASP A 38 -0.86 8.49 -5.88
N ALA A 39 0.21 7.73 -6.18
CA ALA A 39 1.29 7.53 -5.23
C ALA A 39 2.10 8.82 -5.02
N VAL A 40 2.48 9.09 -3.78
CA VAL A 40 3.37 10.20 -3.43
C VAL A 40 4.51 9.72 -2.55
N ILE A 41 5.65 10.40 -2.67
CA ILE A 41 6.81 10.19 -1.81
C ILE A 41 6.37 10.31 -0.35
N SER A 42 6.81 9.36 0.47
CA SER A 42 6.52 9.36 1.91
C SER A 42 5.02 9.37 2.27
N GLY A 43 4.14 8.98 1.34
CA GLY A 43 2.70 8.91 1.58
C GLY A 43 2.37 8.05 2.80
N SER A 44 1.50 8.58 3.66
CA SER A 44 0.99 7.91 4.86
C SER A 44 -0.30 7.16 4.57
N ASN A 45 -0.62 6.23 5.47
CA ASN A 45 -1.88 5.49 5.40
C ASN A 45 -3.09 6.39 5.67
N ASP A 46 -2.92 7.51 6.38
CA ASP A 46 -3.95 8.55 6.56
C ASP A 46 -4.28 9.21 5.21
N ARG A 47 -3.25 9.59 4.44
CA ARG A 47 -3.43 10.13 3.09
C ARG A 47 -4.15 9.13 2.20
N ILE A 48 -3.66 7.89 2.15
CA ILE A 48 -4.23 6.82 1.31
C ILE A 48 -5.73 6.70 1.56
N LEU A 49 -6.14 6.50 2.81
CA LEU A 49 -7.56 6.39 3.15
C LEU A 49 -8.35 7.62 2.71
N ARG A 50 -7.85 8.83 3.04
CA ARG A 50 -8.53 10.09 2.77
C ARG A 50 -8.66 10.39 1.27
N THR A 51 -7.59 10.24 0.49
CA THR A 51 -7.58 10.57 -0.94
C THR A 51 -8.31 9.52 -1.76
N THR A 52 -8.18 8.23 -1.43
CA THR A 52 -8.93 7.17 -2.12
C THR A 52 -10.44 7.34 -1.94
N ILE A 53 -10.93 7.53 -0.70
CA ILE A 53 -12.36 7.76 -0.47
C ILE A 53 -12.84 9.00 -1.22
N ARG A 54 -12.12 10.12 -1.08
CA ARG A 54 -12.48 11.37 -1.75
C ARG A 54 -12.56 11.22 -3.27
N TRP A 55 -11.52 10.66 -3.87
CA TRP A 55 -11.45 10.47 -5.32
C TRP A 55 -12.62 9.61 -5.80
N LEU A 56 -12.90 8.49 -5.13
CA LEU A 56 -14.03 7.62 -5.47
C LEU A 56 -15.38 8.35 -5.34
N THR A 57 -15.57 9.16 -4.30
CA THR A 57 -16.82 9.93 -4.13
C THR A 57 -17.00 11.04 -5.17
N GLU A 58 -15.91 11.64 -5.64
CA GLU A 58 -15.92 12.73 -6.61
C GLU A 58 -16.05 12.21 -8.06
N HIS A 59 -15.50 11.03 -8.36
CA HIS A 59 -15.36 10.55 -9.75
C HIS A 59 -16.26 9.35 -10.08
N ARG A 60 -16.67 8.56 -9.07
CA ARG A 60 -17.40 7.30 -9.31
C ARG A 60 -18.89 7.37 -8.98
N ARG A 61 -19.39 8.48 -8.41
CA ARG A 61 -20.81 8.59 -8.01
C ARG A 61 -21.76 8.23 -9.14
N ASP A 62 -21.42 8.59 -10.38
CA ASP A 62 -22.27 8.40 -11.56
C ASP A 62 -21.78 7.29 -12.51
N ARG A 63 -20.74 6.52 -12.12
CA ARG A 63 -20.12 5.46 -12.94
C ARG A 63 -19.81 4.19 -12.14
N PRO A 64 -20.82 3.50 -11.58
CA PRO A 64 -20.58 2.35 -10.71
C PRO A 64 -20.03 1.10 -11.45
N ASP A 65 -20.22 1.00 -12.76
CA ASP A 65 -19.89 -0.19 -13.57
C ASP A 65 -18.76 0.05 -14.59
N ASP A 66 -17.87 1.02 -14.31
CA ASP A 66 -16.76 1.42 -15.20
C ASP A 66 -15.56 0.46 -15.25
N GLY A 67 -15.67 -0.72 -14.63
CA GLY A 67 -14.57 -1.68 -14.58
C GLY A 67 -13.39 -1.24 -13.71
N LEU A 68 -13.55 -0.22 -12.85
CA LEU A 68 -12.49 0.27 -11.96
C LEU A 68 -11.97 -0.82 -11.01
N LEU A 69 -10.64 -0.97 -10.97
CA LEU A 69 -9.92 -1.72 -9.95
C LEU A 69 -9.08 -0.77 -9.09
N VAL A 70 -9.26 -0.81 -7.77
CA VAL A 70 -8.44 -0.05 -6.82
C VAL A 70 -7.32 -0.92 -6.26
N VAL A 71 -6.07 -0.52 -6.45
CA VAL A 71 -4.89 -1.23 -5.91
C VAL A 71 -4.16 -0.34 -4.91
N ILE A 72 -4.09 -0.79 -3.64
CA ILE A 72 -3.48 -0.02 -2.55
C ILE A 72 -2.22 -0.72 -2.05
N GLY A 73 -1.10 -0.01 -2.14
CA GLY A 73 0.13 -0.35 -1.42
C GLY A 73 0.17 0.38 -0.08
N TRP A 74 -0.12 -0.31 1.01
CA TRP A 74 -0.05 0.25 2.35
C TRP A 74 1.40 0.57 2.72
N SER A 75 1.61 1.76 3.27
CA SER A 75 2.91 2.20 3.73
C SER A 75 3.23 1.69 5.14
N GLY A 76 4.37 2.09 5.69
CA GLY A 76 4.72 1.77 7.07
C GLY A 76 3.72 2.37 8.07
N ALA A 77 3.28 1.56 9.03
CA ALA A 77 2.21 1.91 9.99
C ALA A 77 2.48 3.23 10.75
N MET A 78 3.75 3.55 10.99
CA MET A 78 4.16 4.76 11.70
C MET A 78 3.98 6.07 10.93
N ARG A 79 3.77 6.03 9.60
CA ARG A 79 3.63 7.25 8.79
C ARG A 79 2.29 7.90 9.09
N ARG A 80 2.31 9.21 9.29
CA ARG A 80 1.15 10.05 9.62
C ARG A 80 0.94 11.13 8.59
N GLU A 81 -0.26 11.69 8.59
CA GLU A 81 -0.55 12.99 7.98
C GLU A 81 -1.18 13.92 9.02
N PHE A 82 -0.83 15.21 8.96
CA PHE A 82 -1.44 16.24 9.77
C PHE A 82 -1.81 17.45 8.93
N TYR A 83 -2.91 18.11 9.30
CA TYR A 83 -3.32 19.37 8.69
C TYR A 83 -2.66 20.53 9.43
N VAL A 84 -1.77 21.25 8.76
CA VAL A 84 -0.99 22.37 9.30
C VAL A 84 -0.98 23.47 8.24
N ASP A 85 -1.21 24.71 8.66
CA ASP A 85 -1.14 25.90 7.79
C ASP A 85 -1.90 25.77 6.44
N GLY A 86 -3.16 25.31 6.52
CA GLY A 86 -4.02 25.18 5.35
C GLY A 86 -3.76 23.95 4.47
N GLY A 87 -2.75 23.14 4.78
CA GLY A 87 -2.34 21.99 3.97
C GLY A 87 -2.20 20.69 4.75
N TYR A 88 -2.26 19.56 4.05
CA TYR A 88 -1.92 18.26 4.60
C TYR A 88 -0.42 17.97 4.41
N HIS A 89 0.26 17.61 5.50
CA HIS A 89 1.69 17.32 5.52
C HIS A 89 1.95 15.90 5.97
N GLN A 90 2.79 15.17 5.22
CA GLN A 90 3.26 13.85 5.63
C GLN A 90 4.25 14.00 6.79
N LEU A 91 4.12 13.14 7.78
CA LEU A 91 4.99 13.08 8.95
C LEU A 91 5.53 11.67 9.11
N ILE A 92 6.86 11.58 9.06
CA ILE A 92 7.61 10.38 9.43
C ILE A 92 8.33 10.74 10.75
N PRO A 93 8.01 10.08 11.88
CA PRO A 93 8.43 10.51 13.24
C PRO A 93 9.93 10.76 13.45
N TYR A 94 10.79 10.23 12.58
CA TYR A 94 12.25 10.31 12.70
C TYR A 94 12.93 11.02 11.54
N GLN A 95 12.16 11.66 10.69
CA GLN A 95 12.68 12.55 9.65
C GLN A 95 12.53 14.00 10.07
N ARG A 96 13.47 14.83 9.64
CA ARG A 96 13.31 16.29 9.72
C ARG A 96 12.34 16.73 8.63
N HIS A 97 11.46 17.66 8.99
CA HIS A 97 10.48 18.21 8.06
C HIS A 97 10.86 19.65 7.71
N PRO A 98 10.77 20.07 6.43
CA PRO A 98 11.09 21.45 6.05
C PRO A 98 10.19 22.50 6.72
N HIS A 99 8.94 22.16 6.99
CA HIS A 99 8.00 23.06 7.65
C HIS A 99 8.23 23.05 9.18
N PRO A 100 8.54 24.19 9.82
CA PRO A 100 8.96 24.23 11.22
C PRO A 100 7.90 23.67 12.18
N ASP A 101 6.62 23.96 11.96
CA ASP A 101 5.55 23.43 12.80
C ASP A 101 5.33 21.92 12.60
N VAL A 102 5.48 21.40 11.38
CA VAL A 102 5.42 19.95 11.12
C VAL A 102 6.61 19.25 11.77
N ASP A 103 7.79 19.86 11.73
CA ASP A 103 9.01 19.33 12.36
C ASP A 103 8.89 19.33 13.90
N ARG A 104 8.35 20.41 14.47
CA ARG A 104 8.01 20.49 15.90
C ARG A 104 6.97 19.45 16.30
N LEU A 105 5.89 19.33 15.53
CA LEU A 105 4.85 18.34 15.73
C LEU A 105 5.41 16.92 15.63
N GLY A 106 6.31 16.66 14.68
CA GLY A 106 7.01 15.38 14.53
C GLY A 106 7.80 14.98 15.77
N ARG A 107 8.54 15.93 16.37
CA ARG A 107 9.23 15.68 17.64
C ARG A 107 8.26 15.38 18.76
N LEU A 108 7.24 16.22 18.97
CA LEU A 108 6.26 16.03 20.04
C LEU A 108 5.48 14.73 19.90
N TYR A 109 5.05 14.41 18.68
CA TYR A 109 4.34 13.17 18.37
C TYR A 109 5.21 11.97 18.72
N ARG A 110 6.47 11.94 18.27
CA ARG A 110 7.41 10.86 18.60
C ARG A 110 7.63 10.73 20.10
N ASP A 111 7.81 11.84 20.80
CA ASP A 111 8.23 11.85 22.20
C ASP A 111 7.05 11.56 23.16
N LEU A 112 5.81 11.82 22.76
CA LEU A 112 4.63 11.76 23.64
C LEU A 112 3.55 10.76 23.22
N ALA A 113 3.35 10.53 21.93
CA ALA A 113 2.14 9.88 21.41
C ALA A 113 2.40 8.67 20.50
N TRP A 114 3.57 8.59 19.88
CA TRP A 114 3.91 7.46 19.01
C TRP A 114 4.15 6.20 19.84
N HIS A 115 3.44 5.13 19.47
CA HIS A 115 3.64 3.79 20.02
C HIS A 115 3.31 2.74 18.96
N GLU A 116 3.95 1.57 19.03
CA GLU A 116 3.70 0.49 18.06
C GLU A 116 2.24 0.02 18.08
N SER A 117 1.64 -0.09 19.28
CA SER A 117 0.22 -0.41 19.44
C SER A 117 -0.69 0.60 18.74
N GLU A 118 -0.50 1.92 18.97
CA GLU A 118 -1.29 2.95 18.27
C GLU A 118 -1.17 2.82 16.75
N SER A 119 0.06 2.64 16.26
CA SER A 119 0.32 2.60 14.83
C SER A 119 -0.27 1.34 14.19
N GLY A 120 -0.23 0.20 14.88
CA GLY A 120 -0.87 -1.03 14.44
C GLY A 120 -2.40 -0.97 14.47
N ASP A 121 -2.98 -0.47 15.56
CA ASP A 121 -4.44 -0.29 15.69
C ASP A 121 -4.97 0.63 14.59
N ARG A 122 -4.24 1.71 14.32
CA ARG A 122 -4.58 2.64 13.24
C ARG A 122 -4.46 1.98 11.87
N LEU A 123 -3.39 1.23 11.58
CA LEU A 123 -3.26 0.48 10.32
C LEU A 123 -4.45 -0.49 10.12
N ALA A 124 -4.77 -1.29 11.15
CA ALA A 124 -5.89 -2.22 11.09
C ALA A 124 -7.21 -1.48 10.83
N THR A 125 -7.46 -0.39 11.56
CA THR A 125 -8.68 0.41 11.42
C THR A 125 -8.78 1.05 10.03
N GLN A 126 -7.70 1.63 9.51
CA GLN A 126 -7.67 2.23 8.17
C GLN A 126 -7.94 1.18 7.09
N ALA A 127 -7.33 0.01 7.21
CA ALA A 127 -7.49 -1.05 6.24
C ALA A 127 -8.91 -1.63 6.25
N LEU A 128 -9.47 -1.90 7.43
CA LEU A 128 -10.86 -2.35 7.58
C LEU A 128 -11.86 -1.27 7.11
N SER A 129 -11.59 0.00 7.39
CA SER A 129 -12.45 1.12 6.95
C SER A 129 -12.47 1.23 5.42
N LEU A 130 -11.30 1.21 4.79
CA LEU A 130 -11.21 1.28 3.33
C LEU A 130 -11.81 0.03 2.68
N GLN A 131 -11.55 -1.14 3.25
CA GLN A 131 -12.17 -2.39 2.83
C GLN A 131 -13.71 -2.29 2.86
N ALA A 132 -14.27 -1.87 3.99
CA ALA A 132 -15.72 -1.74 4.17
C ALA A 132 -16.31 -0.73 3.18
N PHE A 133 -15.64 0.40 2.96
CA PHE A 133 -16.03 1.39 1.97
C PHE A 133 -16.06 0.80 0.56
N LEU A 134 -14.97 0.18 0.11
CA LEU A 134 -14.86 -0.41 -1.23
C LEU A 134 -15.90 -1.52 -1.45
N ARG A 135 -16.14 -2.37 -0.44
CA ARG A 135 -17.18 -3.41 -0.50
C ARG A 135 -18.58 -2.83 -0.59
N THR A 136 -18.89 -1.80 0.21
CA THR A 136 -20.19 -1.12 0.20
C THR A 136 -20.47 -0.50 -1.16
N HIS A 137 -19.44 0.08 -1.78
CA HIS A 137 -19.52 0.69 -3.11
C HIS A 137 -19.27 -0.30 -4.26
N ARG A 138 -19.13 -1.61 -3.98
CA ARG A 138 -18.86 -2.66 -4.97
C ARG A 138 -17.68 -2.32 -5.90
N VAL A 139 -16.64 -1.73 -5.34
CA VAL A 139 -15.38 -1.44 -6.06
C VAL A 139 -14.48 -2.67 -5.93
N PRO A 140 -14.08 -3.34 -7.01
CA PRO A 140 -12.99 -4.30 -6.99
C PRO A 140 -11.72 -3.71 -6.39
N TYR A 141 -11.06 -4.43 -5.50
CA TYR A 141 -9.80 -3.97 -4.92
C TYR A 141 -8.79 -5.08 -4.61
N LEU A 142 -7.53 -4.67 -4.53
CA LEU A 142 -6.39 -5.43 -4.01
C LEU A 142 -5.56 -4.56 -3.07
N PHE A 143 -5.26 -5.06 -1.88
CA PHE A 143 -4.31 -4.49 -0.95
C PHE A 143 -2.99 -5.27 -0.96
N PHE A 144 -1.90 -4.59 -0.62
CA PHE A 144 -0.61 -5.21 -0.32
C PHE A 144 0.20 -4.32 0.61
N ASP A 145 1.22 -4.90 1.24
CA ASP A 145 2.17 -4.17 2.06
C ASP A 145 3.32 -3.63 1.18
N ALA A 146 3.46 -2.31 1.02
CA ALA A 146 4.45 -1.75 0.10
C ALA A 146 5.87 -1.68 0.69
N ILE A 147 6.00 -1.39 1.99
CA ILE A 147 7.29 -1.09 2.63
C ILE A 147 7.61 -2.05 3.76
N GLU A 148 6.66 -2.28 4.65
CA GLU A 148 6.83 -3.12 5.83
C GLU A 148 5.68 -4.12 5.87
N SER A 149 6.00 -5.38 6.18
CA SER A 149 4.99 -6.43 6.26
C SER A 149 3.96 -6.12 7.35
N SER A 150 2.70 -6.44 7.07
CA SER A 150 1.62 -6.46 8.06
C SER A 150 1.92 -7.45 9.18
N PHE A 151 2.70 -8.50 8.90
CA PHE A 151 3.23 -9.40 9.93
C PHE A 151 4.03 -8.64 10.99
N ASP A 152 5.00 -7.84 10.58
CA ASP A 152 5.86 -7.09 11.48
C ASP A 152 5.10 -5.94 12.16
N SER A 153 4.36 -5.14 11.37
CA SER A 153 3.64 -3.97 11.90
C SER A 153 2.58 -4.34 12.92
N LEU A 154 1.71 -5.31 12.61
CA LEU A 154 0.62 -5.73 13.48
C LEU A 154 1.12 -6.66 14.59
N GLY A 155 2.16 -7.44 14.32
CA GLY A 155 2.80 -8.28 15.32
C GLY A 155 3.41 -7.48 16.47
N ARG A 156 4.19 -6.44 16.16
CA ARG A 156 4.76 -5.53 17.16
C ARG A 156 3.72 -4.76 17.95
N ALA A 157 2.60 -4.43 17.31
CA ALA A 157 1.46 -3.81 17.97
C ALA A 157 0.74 -4.75 18.97
N GLY A 158 1.08 -6.04 19.00
CA GLY A 158 0.39 -7.04 19.81
C GLY A 158 -0.94 -7.50 19.21
N LEU A 159 -1.17 -7.23 17.92
CA LEU A 159 -2.42 -7.55 17.22
C LEU A 159 -2.37 -8.88 16.48
N ALA A 160 -1.25 -9.61 16.52
CA ALA A 160 -1.18 -10.97 15.99
C ALA A 160 -2.18 -11.88 16.72
N GLY A 161 -3.27 -12.25 16.03
CA GLY A 161 -4.38 -13.02 16.60
C GLY A 161 -5.50 -12.19 17.22
N SER A 162 -5.49 -10.87 17.05
CA SER A 162 -6.65 -10.03 17.35
C SER A 162 -7.82 -10.40 16.44
N GLY A 163 -9.02 -10.52 17.03
CA GLY A 163 -10.25 -10.81 16.28
C GLY A 163 -10.60 -9.76 15.23
N CYS A 164 -10.11 -8.52 15.35
CA CYS A 164 -10.32 -7.51 14.31
C CYS A 164 -9.62 -7.86 12.99
N LEU A 165 -8.56 -8.67 13.02
CA LEU A 165 -7.86 -9.10 11.82
C LEU A 165 -8.56 -10.26 11.11
N ASP A 166 -9.50 -10.95 11.77
CA ASP A 166 -10.29 -12.02 11.17
C ASP A 166 -11.23 -11.49 10.05
N ASP A 167 -11.56 -10.19 10.09
CA ASP A 167 -12.40 -9.52 9.08
C ASP A 167 -11.63 -9.05 7.85
N ILE A 168 -10.30 -9.19 7.82
CA ILE A 168 -9.50 -8.83 6.64
C ILE A 168 -9.77 -9.82 5.50
N ASP A 169 -10.12 -9.30 4.33
CA ASP A 169 -10.33 -10.12 3.13
C ASP A 169 -8.98 -10.59 2.56
N LEU A 170 -8.58 -11.79 2.96
CA LEU A 170 -7.31 -12.39 2.54
C LEU A 170 -7.25 -12.65 1.02
N ALA A 171 -8.38 -12.84 0.34
CA ALA A 171 -8.37 -12.98 -1.12
C ALA A 171 -8.01 -11.65 -1.80
N ARG A 172 -8.33 -10.54 -1.15
CA ARG A 172 -8.05 -9.17 -1.62
C ARG A 172 -6.85 -8.51 -0.93
N TRP A 173 -6.01 -9.30 -0.26
CA TRP A 173 -4.72 -8.83 0.25
C TRP A 173 -3.58 -9.76 -0.16
N TYR A 174 -2.62 -9.24 -0.91
CA TYR A 174 -1.44 -9.99 -1.31
C TYR A 174 -0.52 -10.22 -0.11
N ARG A 175 -0.39 -11.49 0.31
CA ARG A 175 0.55 -11.94 1.38
C ARG A 175 0.35 -11.31 2.76
N PHE A 176 -0.91 -11.02 3.12
CA PHE A 176 -1.23 -10.48 4.45
C PHE A 176 -0.70 -11.37 5.58
N GLY A 177 -0.05 -10.76 6.57
CA GLY A 177 0.46 -11.44 7.75
C GLY A 177 1.61 -12.41 7.47
N GLU A 178 2.28 -12.30 6.31
CA GLU A 178 3.51 -13.03 6.02
C GLU A 178 4.76 -12.21 6.41
N PRO A 179 5.75 -12.78 7.12
CA PRO A 179 6.95 -12.06 7.59
C PRO A 179 7.78 -11.37 6.51
N ASP A 180 7.70 -11.88 5.28
CA ASP A 180 8.42 -11.38 4.10
C ASP A 180 7.41 -11.03 2.98
N GLY A 181 6.21 -10.62 3.39
CA GLY A 181 5.08 -10.38 2.48
C GLY A 181 5.08 -9.02 1.79
N SER A 182 5.91 -8.08 2.24
CA SER A 182 5.92 -6.74 1.63
C SER A 182 6.55 -6.74 0.24
N MET A 183 6.17 -5.77 -0.60
CA MET A 183 6.79 -5.53 -1.89
C MET A 183 8.31 -5.39 -1.74
N ALA A 184 8.76 -4.62 -0.75
CA ALA A 184 10.18 -4.42 -0.51
C ALA A 184 10.91 -5.73 -0.17
N ASP A 185 10.32 -6.60 0.65
CA ASP A 185 10.91 -7.90 1.00
C ASP A 185 10.94 -8.85 -0.20
N VAL A 186 9.82 -8.95 -0.92
CA VAL A 186 9.69 -9.82 -2.08
C VAL A 186 10.68 -9.44 -3.19
N LEU A 187 10.83 -8.15 -3.48
CA LEU A 187 11.72 -7.67 -4.54
C LEU A 187 13.21 -7.84 -4.17
N ARG A 188 13.56 -7.63 -2.90
CA ARG A 188 14.93 -7.93 -2.42
C ARG A 188 15.25 -9.41 -2.53
N ALA A 189 14.32 -10.28 -2.12
CA ALA A 189 14.52 -11.72 -2.19
C ALA A 189 14.65 -12.24 -3.63
N SER A 190 14.06 -11.53 -4.62
CA SER A 190 14.20 -11.90 -6.03
C SER A 190 15.50 -11.47 -6.69
N GLY A 191 16.32 -10.65 -6.02
CA GLY A 191 17.59 -10.16 -6.59
C GLY A 191 17.42 -9.15 -7.73
N THR A 192 16.25 -8.50 -7.86
CA THR A 192 16.06 -7.42 -8.82
C THR A 192 16.94 -6.23 -8.46
N ALA A 193 17.28 -5.41 -9.45
CA ALA A 193 18.11 -4.24 -9.21
C ALA A 193 17.37 -3.17 -8.37
N TRP A 194 18.15 -2.34 -7.67
CA TRP A 194 17.66 -1.23 -6.84
C TRP A 194 18.49 0.02 -7.12
N ASN A 195 17.81 1.16 -7.20
CA ASN A 195 18.43 2.48 -7.26
C ASN A 195 18.20 3.18 -5.92
N GLY A 196 19.20 3.09 -5.04
CA GLY A 196 19.04 3.52 -3.66
C GLY A 196 17.96 2.71 -2.93
N ARG A 197 16.89 3.39 -2.50
CA ARG A 197 15.75 2.77 -1.79
C ARG A 197 14.58 2.41 -2.72
N HIS A 198 14.71 2.63 -4.02
CA HIS A 198 13.65 2.40 -4.99
C HIS A 198 13.97 1.19 -5.86
N PRO A 199 12.98 0.30 -6.14
CA PRO A 199 13.16 -0.77 -7.09
C PRO A 199 13.55 -0.21 -8.46
N ALA A 200 14.45 -0.90 -9.16
CA ALA A 200 14.67 -0.60 -10.57
C ALA A 200 13.50 -1.11 -11.43
N ARG A 201 13.58 -0.87 -12.73
CA ARG A 201 12.53 -1.20 -13.70
C ARG A 201 12.11 -2.68 -13.66
N ASP A 202 13.07 -3.59 -13.58
CA ASP A 202 12.84 -5.03 -13.46
C ASP A 202 12.08 -5.39 -12.18
N GLY A 203 12.35 -4.69 -11.07
CA GLY A 203 11.60 -4.80 -9.81
C GLY A 203 10.14 -4.37 -9.96
N HIS A 204 9.89 -3.24 -10.61
CA HIS A 204 8.53 -2.78 -10.89
C HIS A 204 7.76 -3.73 -11.80
N GLU A 205 8.41 -4.25 -12.83
CA GLU A 205 7.83 -5.23 -13.76
C GLU A 205 7.52 -6.55 -13.05
N LEU A 206 8.45 -7.07 -12.25
CA LEU A 206 8.23 -8.28 -11.45
C LEU A 206 7.07 -8.10 -10.47
N TRP A 207 7.00 -6.94 -9.80
CA TRP A 207 5.91 -6.66 -8.86
C TRP A 207 4.56 -6.64 -9.55
N ALA A 208 4.44 -5.96 -10.69
CA ALA A 208 3.23 -5.91 -11.49
C ALA A 208 2.74 -7.31 -11.90
N HIS A 209 3.64 -8.19 -12.35
CA HIS A 209 3.28 -9.57 -12.70
C HIS A 209 2.79 -10.36 -11.48
N LYS A 210 3.39 -10.17 -10.30
CA LYS A 210 2.94 -10.84 -9.06
C LYS A 210 1.53 -10.40 -8.65
N LEU A 211 1.25 -9.09 -8.72
CA LEU A 211 -0.09 -8.56 -8.43
C LEU A 211 -1.11 -9.02 -9.47
N GLY A 212 -0.79 -8.94 -10.77
CA GLY A 212 -1.67 -9.39 -11.86
C GLY A 212 -2.03 -10.87 -11.73
N ALA A 213 -1.04 -11.72 -11.44
CA ALA A 213 -1.28 -13.15 -11.21
C ALA A 213 -2.19 -13.40 -10.00
N HIS A 214 -2.07 -12.61 -8.92
CA HIS A 214 -2.96 -12.69 -7.76
C HIS A 214 -4.38 -12.25 -8.10
N ILE A 215 -4.53 -11.13 -8.82
CA ILE A 215 -5.82 -10.59 -9.29
C ILE A 215 -6.57 -11.64 -10.13
N MET A 216 -5.88 -12.24 -11.10
CA MET A 216 -6.47 -13.27 -11.97
C MET A 216 -6.82 -14.54 -11.20
N ARG A 217 -5.91 -15.03 -10.34
CA ARG A 217 -6.14 -16.24 -9.53
C ARG A 217 -7.37 -16.13 -8.63
N HIS A 218 -7.61 -14.94 -8.08
CA HIS A 218 -8.72 -14.68 -7.16
C HIS A 218 -9.96 -14.11 -7.86
N GLY A 219 -9.96 -13.99 -9.18
CA GLY A 219 -11.11 -13.46 -9.94
C GLY A 219 -11.52 -12.07 -9.48
N LEU A 220 -10.55 -11.22 -9.10
CA LEU A 220 -10.86 -9.89 -8.56
C LEU A 220 -11.45 -8.95 -9.62
N ILE A 221 -11.15 -9.23 -10.89
CA ILE A 221 -11.78 -8.65 -12.07
C ILE A 221 -12.41 -9.80 -12.88
N GLN A 222 -13.59 -9.57 -13.46
CA GLN A 222 -14.15 -10.50 -14.44
C GLN A 222 -13.70 -10.07 -15.83
N ARG A 223 -13.08 -10.96 -16.59
CA ARG A 223 -12.99 -10.77 -18.05
C ARG A 223 -14.38 -11.00 -18.64
N PRO A 224 -14.79 -10.28 -19.70
CA PRO A 224 -16.10 -10.43 -20.32
C PRO A 224 -16.50 -11.89 -20.62
N ASP A 225 -15.52 -12.78 -20.85
CA ASP A 225 -15.73 -14.17 -21.25
C ASP A 225 -15.38 -15.23 -20.18
N ALA A 226 -15.07 -14.84 -18.93
CA ALA A 226 -14.67 -15.80 -17.90
C ALA A 226 -15.88 -16.37 -17.14
N GLY A 227 -16.08 -17.69 -17.22
CA GLY A 227 -17.06 -18.43 -16.41
C GLY A 227 -16.84 -18.25 -14.89
N PRO A 228 -17.79 -18.72 -14.06
CA PRO A 228 -17.80 -18.44 -12.63
C PRO A 228 -16.51 -18.93 -11.92
N PRO A 229 -15.98 -18.17 -10.96
CA PRO A 229 -14.73 -18.51 -10.29
C PRO A 229 -14.87 -19.78 -9.44
N THR A 230 -13.85 -20.64 -9.49
CA THR A 230 -13.74 -21.83 -8.65
C THR A 230 -13.49 -21.43 -7.18
N PRO A 231 -14.12 -22.08 -6.19
CA PRO A 231 -13.87 -21.82 -4.78
C PRO A 231 -12.39 -22.02 -4.44
N THR A 232 -11.79 -21.05 -3.74
CA THR A 232 -10.38 -21.11 -3.32
C THR A 232 -10.22 -21.99 -2.08
N ALA A 233 -9.13 -22.77 -2.03
CA ALA A 233 -8.79 -23.64 -0.91
C ALA A 233 -8.62 -22.88 0.42
N VAL A 234 -8.87 -23.60 1.52
CA VAL A 234 -8.68 -23.12 2.91
C VAL A 234 -7.24 -22.65 3.10
N ARG A 235 -7.06 -21.36 3.39
CA ARG A 235 -5.75 -20.76 3.68
C ARG A 235 -5.35 -21.04 5.13
N GLU A 236 -4.04 -21.19 5.35
CA GLU A 236 -3.45 -21.14 6.69
C GLU A 236 -3.76 -19.79 7.36
N ARG A 237 -3.97 -19.79 8.68
CA ARG A 237 -4.21 -18.55 9.42
C ARG A 237 -2.98 -17.64 9.34
N PRO A 238 -3.14 -16.34 9.07
CA PRO A 238 -2.05 -15.37 9.18
C PRO A 238 -1.35 -15.48 10.54
N PHE A 239 -0.06 -15.14 10.59
CA PHE A 239 0.76 -15.16 11.81
C PHE A 239 1.08 -16.55 12.42
N ALA A 240 0.73 -17.67 11.78
CA ALA A 240 0.89 -19.01 12.36
C ALA A 240 2.34 -19.50 12.57
N ALA A 241 3.36 -18.89 11.95
CA ALA A 241 4.67 -19.51 11.80
C ALA A 241 5.85 -18.87 12.56
N ARG A 242 5.72 -17.68 13.20
CA ARG A 242 6.87 -17.02 13.87
C ARG A 242 6.44 -16.17 15.08
N ARG A 243 7.23 -16.24 16.18
CA ARG A 243 7.05 -15.43 17.40
C ARG A 243 7.99 -14.23 17.51
N ARG A 244 8.85 -13.99 16.51
CA ARG A 244 9.79 -12.85 16.49
C ARG A 244 9.48 -11.97 15.29
N PHE A 245 9.09 -10.74 15.59
CA PHE A 245 8.84 -9.68 14.61
C PHE A 245 10.15 -8.91 14.37
N ARG A 246 10.39 -8.47 13.14
CA ARG A 246 11.53 -7.59 12.85
C ARG A 246 11.30 -6.25 13.54
N ALA A 247 12.36 -5.61 14.01
CA ALA A 247 12.28 -4.19 14.40
C ALA A 247 11.78 -3.39 13.19
N ALA A 248 11.02 -2.32 13.44
CA ALA A 248 10.60 -1.40 12.38
C ALA A 248 11.81 -1.07 11.51
N ASN A 249 11.69 -1.31 10.20
CA ASN A 249 12.82 -1.37 9.26
C ASN A 249 13.61 -0.05 9.30
N ARG A 250 14.62 0.04 10.17
CA ARG A 250 15.28 1.32 10.50
C ARG A 250 15.94 1.90 9.24
N ASP A 251 16.49 1.02 8.42
CA ASP A 251 17.20 1.39 7.19
C ASP A 251 16.26 1.95 6.09
N PHE A 252 14.96 1.62 6.12
CA PHE A 252 13.97 2.17 5.18
C PHE A 252 13.33 3.45 5.70
N LEU A 253 13.19 3.57 7.03
CA LEU A 253 12.38 4.58 7.70
C LEU A 253 13.21 5.73 8.30
N TYR A 254 14.53 5.54 8.49
CA TYR A 254 15.43 6.43 9.24
C TYR A 254 16.76 6.58 8.47
N PRO A 255 17.04 7.71 7.80
CA PRO A 255 18.41 8.10 7.51
C PRO A 255 19.17 8.53 8.78
#